data_AF-A0A7D7ZGG6-F1
#
_entry.id   AF-A0A7D7ZGG6-F1
#
_cell.length_a   1.000
_cell.length_b   1.000
_cell.length_c   1.000
_cell.angle_alpha   90.00
_cell.angle_beta   90.00
_cell.angle_gamma   90.00
#
_symmetry.space_group_name_H-M   'P 1'
#
loop_
_entity.id
_entity.type
_entity.pdbx_description
1 polymer ?
#
loop_
_entity_poly.entity_id
_entity_poly.type
_entity_poly.pdbx_seq_one_letter_code
_entity_poly.pdbx_strand_id
1 'polypeptide(L)'
;MTDFENFYRDLLELAKKYEQRNVPLKIEKDLENDVIKIFGERITSLSRAQNGLNDVTELAYTTAEHHPYWNLVYNCSEITNSVLEKWKGSLSEDDLSDIEWAIKEINQTLEKIKKRNPSNS
;
A
#
# COMPACT_ATOMS: atom_id res chain seq x y z
N MET A 1 27.19 8.71 16.33
CA MET A 1 26.14 9.54 15.69
C MET A 1 24.90 8.66 15.74
N THR A 2 23.78 9.13 16.29
CA THR A 2 22.57 8.30 16.39
C THR A 2 21.95 8.21 15.00
N ASP A 3 21.80 6.99 14.48
CA ASP A 3 21.24 6.69 13.16
C ASP A 3 19.97 5.82 13.32
N PHE A 4 19.29 5.54 12.21
CA PHE A 4 18.03 4.79 12.22
C PHE A 4 18.20 3.36 12.77
N GLU A 5 19.38 2.76 12.60
CA GLU A 5 19.68 1.45 13.16
C GLU A 5 19.81 1.51 14.69
N ASN A 6 20.45 2.54 15.24
CA ASN A 6 20.49 2.76 16.68
C ASN A 6 19.09 3.00 17.25
N PHE A 7 18.25 3.79 16.57
CA PHE A 7 16.83 3.94 16.94
C PHE A 7 16.09 2.59 16.95
N TYR A 8 16.29 1.75 15.92
CA TYR A 8 15.69 0.42 15.86
C TYR A 8 16.13 -0.46 17.04
N ARG A 9 17.40 -0.40 17.45
CA ARG A 9 17.91 -1.15 18.63
C ARG A 9 17.23 -0.71 19.92
N ASP A 10 17.15 0.60 20.15
CA ASP A 10 16.46 1.17 21.32
C ASP A 10 14.96 0.80 21.34
N LEU A 11 14.32 0.81 20.17
CA LEU A 11 12.93 0.38 20.00
C LEU A 11 12.74 -1.10 20.35
N LEU A 12 13.68 -1.98 20.00
CA LEU A 12 13.61 -3.40 20.38
C LEU A 12 13.73 -3.61 21.89
N GLU A 13 14.58 -2.84 22.57
CA GLU A 13 14.67 -2.87 24.03
C GLU A 13 13.35 -2.44 24.67
N LEU A 14 12.73 -1.40 24.13
CA LEU A 14 11.41 -0.95 24.54
C LEU A 14 10.34 -2.03 24.31
N ALA A 15 10.33 -2.66 23.13
CA ALA A 15 9.36 -3.72 22.79
C ALA A 15 9.48 -4.91 23.76
N LYS A 16 10.70 -5.39 24.02
CA LYS A 16 10.97 -6.49 24.97
C LYS A 16 10.42 -6.22 26.37
N LYS A 17 10.53 -4.97 26.86
CA LYS A 17 9.98 -4.55 28.15
C LYS A 17 8.45 -4.74 28.23
N TYR A 18 7.75 -4.57 27.10
CA TYR A 18 6.30 -4.74 27.02
C TYR A 18 5.89 -6.18 26.70
N GLU A 19 6.69 -6.94 25.95
CA GLU A 19 6.47 -8.39 25.79
C GLU A 19 6.48 -9.13 27.14
N GLN A 20 7.40 -8.77 28.04
CA GLN A 20 7.44 -9.28 29.42
C GLN A 20 6.19 -8.96 30.24
N ARG A 21 5.37 -8.00 29.79
CA ARG A 21 4.10 -7.59 30.41
C ARG A 21 2.89 -8.16 29.67
N ASN A 22 3.07 -9.21 28.86
CA ASN A 22 2.04 -9.82 28.02
C ASN A 22 1.40 -8.85 27.02
N VAL A 23 2.20 -7.93 26.46
CA VAL A 23 1.79 -7.12 25.30
C VAL A 23 2.55 -7.62 24.07
N PRO A 24 2.03 -8.66 23.39
CA PRO A 24 2.66 -9.18 22.17
C PRO A 24 2.61 -8.16 21.04
N LEU A 25 3.77 -7.95 20.42
CA LEU A 25 3.98 -7.06 19.28
C LEU A 25 4.60 -7.85 18.14
N LYS A 26 4.21 -7.52 16.91
CA LYS A 26 4.90 -8.00 15.72
C LYS A 26 5.67 -6.83 15.12
N ILE A 27 6.99 -6.94 15.05
CA ILE A 27 7.87 -5.93 14.48
C ILE A 27 8.48 -6.47 13.19
N GLU A 28 8.31 -5.73 12.11
CA GLU A 28 8.95 -5.97 10.82
C GLU A 28 9.89 -4.80 10.52
N LYS A 29 11.03 -5.08 9.88
CA LYS A 29 12.03 -4.07 9.54
C LYS A 29 12.44 -4.16 8.08
N ASP A 30 12.70 -3.02 7.50
CA ASP A 30 13.41 -2.83 6.24
C ASP A 30 14.30 -1.60 6.41
N LEU A 31 15.47 -1.83 7.02
CA LEU A 31 16.40 -0.76 7.37
C LEU A 31 17.13 -0.19 6.15
N GLU A 32 17.11 -0.89 5.01
CA GLU A 32 17.68 -0.36 3.76
C GLU A 32 16.83 0.79 3.22
N ASN A 33 15.53 0.78 3.50
CA ASN A 33 14.57 1.82 3.12
C ASN A 33 14.09 2.66 4.32
N ASP A 34 14.78 2.62 5.46
CA ASP A 34 14.41 3.33 6.69
C ASP A 34 12.97 3.06 7.19
N VAL A 35 12.50 1.80 7.07
CA VAL A 35 11.16 1.40 7.49
C VAL A 35 11.20 0.46 8.70
N ILE A 36 10.37 0.78 9.70
CA ILE A 36 9.99 -0.14 10.79
C ILE A 36 8.47 -0.17 10.86
N LYS A 37 7.88 -1.38 10.85
CA LYS A 37 6.42 -1.57 11.02
C LYS A 37 6.16 -2.31 12.33
N ILE A 38 5.33 -1.73 13.18
CA ILE A 38 4.94 -2.32 14.46
C ILE A 38 3.44 -2.60 14.42
N PHE A 39 3.06 -3.85 14.65
CA PHE A 39 1.67 -4.27 14.71
C PHE A 39 1.34 -4.84 16.09
N GLY A 40 0.16 -4.51 16.61
CA GLY A 40 -0.38 -5.20 17.77
C GLY A 40 -0.86 -6.61 17.41
N GLU A 41 -0.93 -7.50 18.40
CA GLU A 41 -1.34 -8.90 18.22
C GLU A 41 -2.69 -9.10 17.50
N ARG A 42 -3.63 -8.18 17.69
CA ARG A 42 -4.97 -8.27 17.09
C ARG A 42 -5.04 -7.85 15.62
N ILE A 43 -3.90 -7.50 15.00
CA ILE A 43 -3.88 -7.12 13.59
C ILE A 43 -4.40 -8.28 12.72
N THR A 44 -5.29 -7.97 11.79
CA THR A 44 -5.75 -8.95 10.78
C THR A 44 -5.01 -8.75 9.47
N SER A 45 -4.94 -9.78 8.62
CA SER A 45 -4.39 -9.64 7.27
C SER A 45 -5.10 -8.57 6.46
N LEU A 46 -6.42 -8.41 6.64
CA LEU A 46 -7.21 -7.37 5.99
C LEU A 46 -6.76 -5.97 6.45
N SER A 47 -6.70 -5.73 7.75
CA SER A 47 -6.28 -4.43 8.31
C SER A 47 -4.84 -4.09 7.93
N ARG A 48 -3.97 -5.11 7.83
CA ARG A 48 -2.59 -4.94 7.36
C ARG A 48 -2.53 -4.58 5.87
N ALA A 49 -3.34 -5.22 5.03
CA ALA A 49 -3.43 -4.88 3.62
C ALA A 49 -3.98 -3.46 3.40
N GLN A 50 -5.03 -3.08 4.13
CA GLN A 50 -5.58 -1.71 4.11
C GLN A 50 -4.53 -0.68 4.51
N ASN A 51 -3.74 -0.94 5.55
CA ASN A 51 -2.64 -0.03 5.93
C ASN A 51 -1.58 0.09 4.83
N GLY A 52 -1.14 -1.04 4.25
CA GLY A 52 -0.14 -0.99 3.17
C GLY A 52 -0.65 -0.30 1.90
N LEU A 53 -1.96 -0.36 1.65
CA LEU A 53 -2.58 0.32 0.52
C LEU A 53 -2.58 1.84 0.65
N ASN A 54 -2.57 2.38 1.87
CA ASN A 54 -2.44 3.82 2.10
C ASN A 54 -1.14 4.37 1.52
N ASP A 55 -0.02 3.66 1.72
CA ASP A 55 1.30 4.07 1.19
C ASP A 55 1.30 4.08 -0.36
N VAL A 56 0.61 3.12 -0.99
CA VAL A 56 0.46 3.06 -2.46
C VAL A 56 -0.43 4.18 -2.97
N THR A 57 -1.51 4.47 -2.25
CA THR A 57 -2.46 5.54 -2.57
C THR A 57 -1.80 6.91 -2.43
N GLU A 58 -0.98 7.12 -1.39
CA GLU A 58 -0.18 8.32 -1.22
C GLU A 58 0.81 8.51 -2.37
N LEU A 59 1.52 7.43 -2.77
CA LEU A 59 2.37 7.46 -3.95
C LEU A 59 1.57 7.88 -5.20
N ALA A 60 0.38 7.33 -5.40
CA ALA A 60 -0.48 7.70 -6.52
C ALA A 60 -0.86 9.20 -6.48
N TYR A 61 -1.25 9.75 -5.34
CA TYR A 61 -1.65 11.15 -5.25
C TYR A 61 -0.48 12.15 -5.33
N THR A 62 0.71 11.75 -4.87
CA THR A 62 1.90 12.63 -4.82
C THR A 62 2.75 12.53 -6.09
N THR A 63 2.66 11.42 -6.81
CA THR A 63 3.36 11.26 -8.10
C THR A 63 2.77 12.22 -9.12
N ALA A 64 3.63 12.90 -9.87
CA ALA A 64 3.18 13.78 -10.95
C ALA A 64 2.35 13.00 -11.97
N GLU A 65 1.17 13.53 -12.33
CA GLU A 65 0.24 12.95 -13.32
C GLU A 65 0.93 12.62 -14.67
N HIS A 66 2.06 13.28 -14.95
CA HIS A 66 2.87 13.06 -16.14
C HIS A 66 3.74 11.78 -16.11
N HIS A 67 3.88 11.11 -14.96
CA HIS A 67 4.63 9.86 -14.89
C HIS A 67 3.89 8.76 -15.68
N PRO A 68 4.55 8.02 -16.59
CA PRO A 68 3.89 7.13 -17.55
C PRO A 68 3.08 6.00 -16.89
N TYR A 69 3.42 5.62 -15.66
CA TYR A 69 2.74 4.57 -14.91
C TYR A 69 1.79 5.09 -13.83
N TRP A 70 1.72 6.42 -13.64
CA TRP A 70 0.88 7.04 -12.60
C TRP A 70 -0.56 6.56 -12.67
N ASN A 71 -1.19 6.65 -13.84
CA ASN A 71 -2.59 6.27 -14.02
C ASN A 71 -2.84 4.79 -13.72
N LEU A 72 -1.83 3.93 -13.88
CA LEU A 72 -1.94 2.51 -13.53
C LEU A 72 -1.95 2.33 -12.01
N VAL A 73 -1.01 2.95 -11.31
CA VAL A 73 -0.92 2.87 -9.83
C VAL A 73 -2.17 3.46 -9.20
N TYR A 74 -2.61 4.62 -9.67
CA TYR A 74 -3.82 5.30 -9.21
C TYR A 74 -5.07 4.43 -9.35
N ASN A 75 -5.41 3.99 -10.56
CA ASN A 75 -6.65 3.24 -10.75
C ASN A 75 -6.61 1.87 -10.06
N CYS A 76 -5.44 1.22 -9.98
CA CYS A 76 -5.28 0.01 -9.18
C CYS A 76 -5.47 0.26 -7.68
N SER A 77 -4.97 1.38 -7.13
CA SER A 77 -5.18 1.71 -5.72
C SER A 77 -6.65 2.01 -5.43
N GLU A 78 -7.34 2.74 -6.30
CA GLU A 78 -8.78 3.03 -6.15
C GLU A 78 -9.63 1.76 -6.15
N ILE A 79 -9.41 0.86 -7.12
CA ILE A 79 -10.11 -0.44 -7.17
C ILE A 79 -9.85 -1.23 -5.88
N THR A 80 -8.58 -1.31 -5.46
CA THR A 80 -8.22 -2.07 -4.27
C THR A 80 -8.82 -1.46 -3.01
N ASN A 81 -8.90 -0.12 -2.91
CA ASN A 81 -9.51 0.59 -1.79
C ASN A 81 -11.00 0.22 -1.69
N SER A 82 -11.75 0.39 -2.78
CA SER A 82 -13.18 0.05 -2.83
C SER A 82 -13.44 -1.41 -2.40
N VAL A 83 -12.65 -2.35 -2.94
CA VAL A 83 -12.78 -3.78 -2.60
C VAL A 83 -12.44 -4.07 -1.14
N LEU A 84 -11.35 -3.50 -0.61
CA LEU A 84 -10.93 -3.76 0.77
C LEU A 84 -11.84 -3.08 1.80
N GLU A 85 -12.42 -1.92 1.50
CA GLU A 85 -13.41 -1.26 2.36
C GLU A 85 -14.68 -2.11 2.51
N LYS A 86 -15.14 -2.72 1.42
CA LYS A 86 -16.34 -3.57 1.39
C LYS A 86 -16.05 -5.05 1.61
N TRP A 87 -14.83 -5.43 2.01
CA TRP A 87 -14.37 -6.83 2.04
C TRP A 87 -15.28 -7.79 2.82
N LYS A 88 -15.93 -7.32 3.89
CA LYS A 88 -16.84 -8.14 4.72
C LYS A 88 -18.32 -8.00 4.33
N GLY A 89 -18.62 -7.22 3.29
CA GLY A 89 -19.96 -6.94 2.80
C GLY A 89 -20.08 -7.26 1.31
N SER A 90 -20.73 -6.36 0.57
CA SER A 90 -20.91 -6.45 -0.88
C SER A 90 -20.58 -5.12 -1.53
N LEU A 91 -20.13 -5.18 -2.78
CA LEU A 91 -20.03 -4.02 -3.67
C LEU A 91 -21.43 -3.63 -4.13
N SER A 92 -21.73 -2.35 -4.12
CA SER A 92 -22.93 -1.77 -4.72
C SER A 92 -22.79 -1.65 -6.24
N GLU A 93 -23.88 -1.33 -6.93
CA GLU A 93 -23.84 -1.06 -8.37
C GLU A 93 -22.95 0.15 -8.71
N ASP A 94 -22.91 1.15 -7.82
CA ASP A 94 -22.03 2.32 -7.94
C ASP A 94 -20.57 1.89 -7.79
N ASP A 95 -20.24 1.10 -6.76
CA ASP A 95 -18.88 0.57 -6.56
C ASP A 95 -18.40 -0.22 -7.80
N LEU A 96 -19.28 -1.06 -8.37
CA LEU A 96 -18.97 -1.82 -9.58
C LEU A 96 -18.76 -0.91 -10.80
N SER A 97 -19.58 0.13 -10.94
CA SER A 97 -19.46 1.11 -12.02
C SER A 97 -18.15 1.90 -11.95
N ASP A 98 -17.72 2.28 -10.75
CA ASP A 98 -16.45 2.95 -10.51
C ASP A 98 -15.26 2.04 -10.83
N ILE A 99 -15.33 0.76 -10.45
CA ILE A 99 -14.31 -0.25 -10.80
C ILE A 99 -14.23 -0.44 -12.31
N GLU A 100 -15.37 -0.56 -13.01
CA GLU A 100 -15.41 -0.67 -14.47
C GLU A 100 -14.79 0.55 -15.16
N TRP A 101 -15.05 1.75 -14.62
CA TRP A 101 -14.44 2.98 -15.11
C TRP A 101 -12.92 2.97 -14.94
N ALA A 102 -12.44 2.63 -13.75
CA ALA A 102 -11.01 2.52 -13.46
C ALA A 102 -10.31 1.50 -14.38
N ILE A 103 -10.95 0.36 -14.68
CA ILE A 103 -10.43 -0.64 -15.63
C ILE A 103 -10.33 -0.06 -17.06
N LYS A 104 -11.30 0.75 -17.50
CA LYS A 104 -11.24 1.44 -18.80
C LYS A 104 -10.03 2.38 -18.86
N GLU A 105 -9.80 3.17 -17.81
CA GLU A 105 -8.64 4.07 -17.71
C GLU A 105 -7.30 3.33 -17.73
N ILE A 106 -7.21 2.20 -17.02
CA ILE A 106 -6.02 1.32 -17.05
C ILE A 106 -5.75 0.84 -18.47
N ASN A 107 -6.75 0.31 -19.17
CA ASN A 107 -6.60 -0.18 -20.54
C ASN A 107 -6.17 0.92 -21.51
N GLN A 108 -6.75 2.12 -21.40
CA GLN A 108 -6.34 3.26 -22.21
C GLN A 108 -4.88 3.65 -21.97
N THR A 109 -4.42 3.65 -20.72
CA THR A 109 -3.02 3.93 -20.39
C THR A 109 -2.09 2.85 -20.93
N LEU A 110 -2.44 1.58 -20.83
CA LEU A 110 -1.66 0.48 -21.41
C LEU A 110 -1.49 0.65 -22.92
N GLU A 111 -2.55 1.02 -23.64
CA GLU A 111 -2.47 1.27 -25.09
C GLU A 111 -1.58 2.48 -25.43
N LYS A 112 -1.63 3.55 -24.63
CA LYS A 112 -0.72 4.71 -24.78
C LYS A 112 0.74 4.30 -24.57
N ILE A 113 1.04 3.46 -23.58
CA ILE A 113 2.40 2.97 -23.30
C ILE A 113 2.90 2.08 -24.44
N LYS A 114 2.09 1.13 -24.92
CA LYS A 114 2.46 0.25 -26.04
C LYS A 114 2.81 1.05 -27.30
N LYS A 115 2.00 2.06 -27.64
CA LYS A 115 2.24 2.93 -28.80
C LYS A 115 3.53 3.75 -28.70
N ARG A 116 4.00 4.04 -27.47
CA ARG A 116 5.27 4.76 -27.23
C ARG A 116 6.51 3.86 -27.32
N ASN A 117 6.35 2.54 -27.19
CA ASN A 117 7.43 1.56 -27.30
C ASN A 117 7.25 0.70 -28.57
N PRO A 118 7.67 1.17 -29.75
CA PRO A 118 7.50 0.47 -31.03
C PRO A 118 8.31 -0.84 -31.15
N SER A 119 9.14 -1.17 -30.16
CA SER A 119 9.99 -2.37 -30.14
C SER A 119 9.27 -3.68 -29.73
N ASN A 120 7.96 -3.64 -29.47
CA ASN A 120 7.15 -4.82 -29.11
C ASN A 120 6.15 -5.25 -30.21
N SER A 121 6.40 -4.91 -31.48
CA SER A 121 5.61 -5.35 -32.64
C SER A 121 6.39 -6.31 -33.52
#